data_AF-A0A1V5IAT9-F1
#
_entry.id   AF-A0A1V5IAT9-F1
#
_cell.length_a   1.000
_cell.length_b   1.000
_cell.length_c   1.000
_cell.angle_alpha   90.00
_cell.angle_beta   90.00
_cell.angle_gamma   90.00
#
_symmetry.space_group_name_H-M   'P 1'
#
loop_
_entity.id
_entity.type
_entity.pdbx_description
1 polymer ?
#
loop_
_entity_poly.entity_id
_entity_poly.type
_entity_poly.pdbx_seq_one_letter_code
_entity_poly.pdbx_strand_id
1 'polypeptide(L)' 'MATHNTSASCWAAVSGSVYDLTAWIGEHPGGRDRIIGLCGTDATAAFAAQHRGQGEPAEELTRFKIGTLAG' A
#
# COMPACT_ATOMS: atom_id res chain seq x y z
N MET A 1 -6.47 6.16 7.86
CA MET A 1 -6.85 4.94 7.10
C MET A 1 -8.26 5.03 6.55
N ALA A 2 -9.32 4.95 7.37
CA ALA A 2 -10.71 4.88 6.86
C ALA A 2 -11.14 6.04 5.93
N THR A 3 -10.56 7.23 6.08
CA THR A 3 -10.81 8.41 5.22
C THR A 3 -9.95 8.48 3.96
N HIS A 4 -8.97 7.59 3.82
CA HIS A 4 -8.02 7.53 2.70
C HIS A 4 -8.26 6.25 1.89
N ASN A 5 -9.49 6.09 1.43
CA ASN A 5 -10.04 4.88 0.81
C ASN A 5 -10.47 5.07 -0.66
N THR A 6 -9.93 6.08 -1.35
CA THR A 6 -10.27 6.37 -2.76
C THR A 6 -9.00 6.54 -3.58
N SER A 7 -9.08 6.48 -4.90
CA SER A 7 -7.91 6.72 -5.76
C SER A 7 -7.34 8.15 -5.66
N ALA A 8 -8.15 9.12 -5.25
CA ALA A 8 -7.71 10.49 -5.01
C ALA A 8 -7.03 10.70 -3.65
N SER A 9 -7.16 9.72 -2.74
CA SER A 9 -6.58 9.73 -1.40
C SER A 9 -6.53 8.28 -0.91
N CYS A 10 -5.39 7.63 -1.14
CA CYS A 10 -5.24 6.18 -0.98
C CYS A 10 -4.09 5.86 -0.03
N TRP A 11 -4.44 5.43 1.19
CA TRP A 11 -3.46 4.90 2.13
C TRP A 11 -3.67 3.41 2.31
N ALA A 12 -2.60 2.66 2.53
CA ALA A 12 -2.67 1.24 2.87
C ALA A 12 -1.72 0.96 4.04
N ALA A 13 -2.11 0.02 4.91
CA ALA A 13 -1.19 -0.50 5.92
C ALA A 13 -0.57 -1.81 5.45
N VAL A 14 0.74 -1.97 5.65
CA VAL A 14 1.46 -3.23 5.42
C VAL A 14 2.41 -3.45 6.59
N SER A 15 2.24 -4.59 7.27
CA SER A 15 3.04 -4.99 8.44
C SER A 15 3.10 -3.91 9.51
N GLY A 16 1.96 -3.29 9.82
CA GLY A 16 1.82 -2.22 10.83
C GLY A 16 2.38 -0.84 10.42
N SER A 17 3.05 -0.72 9.27
CA SER A 17 3.44 0.57 8.69
C SER A 17 2.34 1.09 7.76
N VAL A 18 2.17 2.40 7.68
CA VAL A 18 1.17 3.07 6.85
C VAL A 18 1.86 3.81 5.71
N TYR A 19 1.32 3.68 4.50
CA TYR A 19 1.88 4.21 3.27
C TYR A 19 0.85 5.05 2.52
N ASP A 20 1.26 6.20 2.00
CA ASP A 20 0.45 6.99 1.06
C ASP A 20 0.79 6.56 -0.38
N LEU A 21 -0.12 5.79 -0.97
CA LEU A 21 0.06 5.22 -2.30
C LEU A 21 -0.63 6.05 -3.39
N THR A 22 -1.16 7.24 -3.06
CA THR A 22 -2.00 8.03 -3.96
C THR A 22 -1.31 8.30 -5.30
N ALA A 23 -0.06 8.78 -5.26
CA ALA A 23 0.72 9.04 -6.46
C ALA A 23 1.21 7.74 -7.14
N TRP A 24 1.31 6.64 -6.39
CA TRP A 24 1.87 5.38 -6.87
C TRP A 24 0.87 4.52 -7.66
N ILE A 25 -0.44 4.76 -7.50
CA ILE A 25 -1.49 3.98 -8.18
C ILE A 25 -1.22 3.81 -9.69
N GLY A 26 -0.80 4.86 -10.37
CA GLY A 26 -0.65 4.89 -11.83
C GLY A 26 0.55 4.12 -12.36
N GLU A 27 1.57 3.92 -11.53
CA GLU A 27 2.85 3.39 -11.98
C GLU A 27 3.13 1.98 -11.43
N HIS A 28 2.24 1.45 -10.55
CA HIS A 28 2.32 0.10 -10.00
C HIS A 28 2.39 -0.98 -11.11
N PRO A 29 3.46 -1.81 -11.19
CA PRO A 29 3.65 -2.77 -12.28
C PRO A 29 2.55 -3.83 -12.36
N GLY A 30 1.94 -4.20 -11.23
CA GLY A 30 0.81 -5.13 -11.16
C GLY A 30 -0.53 -4.54 -11.60
N GLY A 31 -0.56 -3.26 -11.99
CA GLY A 31 -1.72 -2.52 -12.45
C GLY A 31 -2.41 -1.71 -11.34
N ARG A 32 -3.05 -0.62 -11.76
CA ARG A 32 -3.68 0.38 -10.86
C ARG A 32 -4.77 -0.21 -9.95
N ASP A 33 -5.58 -1.12 -10.49
CA ASP A 33 -6.77 -1.63 -9.80
C ASP A 33 -6.40 -2.46 -8.57
N ARG A 34 -5.17 -3.02 -8.55
CA ARG A 34 -4.63 -3.73 -7.39
C ARG A 34 -4.42 -2.82 -6.19
N ILE A 35 -3.99 -1.57 -6.42
CA ILE A 35 -3.77 -0.59 -5.36
C ILE A 35 -5.08 0.05 -4.95
N ILE A 36 -5.94 0.41 -5.92
CA ILE A 36 -7.24 1.03 -5.64
C ILE A 36 -8.09 0.14 -4.71
N GLY A 37 -8.07 -1.19 -4.91
CA GLY A 37 -8.80 -2.14 -4.05
C GLY A 37 -8.24 -2.25 -2.62
N LEU A 38 -7.08 -1.68 -2.32
CA LEU A 38 -6.42 -1.71 -1.02
C LEU A 38 -6.48 -0.37 -0.27
N CYS A 39 -7.03 0.67 -0.90
CA CYS A 39 -7.14 1.97 -0.24
C CYS A 39 -7.98 1.87 1.04
N GLY A 40 -7.44 2.41 2.13
CA GLY A 40 -8.06 2.43 3.44
C GLY A 40 -7.99 1.11 4.22
N THR A 41 -7.28 0.09 3.72
CA THR A 41 -7.26 -1.25 4.33
C THR A 41 -5.89 -1.64 4.89
N ASP A 42 -5.87 -2.70 5.72
CA ASP A 42 -4.66 -3.46 5.98
C ASP A 42 -4.40 -4.42 4.82
N ALA A 43 -3.43 -4.08 3.99
CA ALA A 43 -3.02 -4.81 2.81
C ALA A 43 -1.94 -5.87 3.09
N THR A 44 -1.59 -6.13 4.36
CA THR A 44 -0.49 -7.05 4.72
C THR A 44 -0.63 -8.42 4.07
N ALA A 45 -1.81 -9.03 4.16
CA ALA A 45 -2.04 -10.37 3.59
C ALA A 45 -1.97 -10.34 2.04
N ALA A 46 -2.53 -9.33 1.41
CA ALA A 46 -2.52 -9.18 -0.04
C ALA A 46 -1.10 -8.96 -0.58
N PHE A 47 -0.34 -8.08 0.08
CA PHE A 47 1.06 -7.82 -0.25
C PHE A 47 1.92 -9.09 -0.08
N ALA A 48 1.78 -9.78 1.06
CA ALA A 48 2.54 -11.00 1.33
C ALA A 48 2.18 -12.13 0.35
N ALA A 49 0.92 -12.27 -0.06
CA ALA A 49 0.51 -13.29 -1.03
C ALA A 49 1.14 -13.06 -2.42
N GLN A 50 1.30 -11.79 -2.83
CA GLN A 50 1.77 -11.45 -4.18
C GLN A 50 3.29 -11.28 -4.27
N HIS A 51 3.94 -10.77 -3.22
CA HIS A 51 5.36 -10.36 -3.22
C HIS A 51 6.24 -11.20 -2.29
N ARG A 52 5.76 -12.35 -1.80
CA ARG A 52 6.59 -13.27 -1.00
C ARG A 52 7.88 -13.62 -1.76
N GLY A 53 9.02 -13.44 -1.08
CA GLY A 53 10.33 -13.77 -1.62
C GLY A 53 10.93 -12.72 -2.56
N GLN A 54 10.26 -11.58 -2.75
CA GLN A 54 10.78 -10.45 -3.51
C GLN A 54 11.29 -9.37 -2.55
N GLY A 55 12.50 -8.86 -2.77
CA GLY A 55 13.07 -7.76 -1.99
C GLY A 55 12.58 -6.39 -2.48
N GLU A 56 12.63 -6.17 -3.80
CA GLU A 56 12.35 -4.86 -4.40
C GLU A 56 10.98 -4.25 -4.05
N PRO A 57 9.85 -5.00 -4.01
CA PRO A 57 8.56 -4.41 -3.65
C PRO A 57 8.52 -3.85 -2.22
N ALA A 58 9.24 -4.48 -1.29
CA ALA A 58 9.31 -4.00 0.09
C ALA A 58 10.19 -2.74 0.19
N GLU A 59 11.27 -2.67 -0.60
CA GLU A 59 12.12 -1.48 -0.71
C GLU A 59 11.36 -0.31 -1.33
N GLU A 60 10.63 -0.55 -2.42
CA GLU A 60 9.83 0.48 -3.10
C GLU A 60 8.75 1.07 -2.17
N LEU A 61 8.08 0.23 -1.38
CA LEU A 61 7.11 0.69 -0.38
C LEU A 61 7.70 1.72 0.59
N THR A 62 8.98 1.63 0.95
CA THR A 62 9.60 2.54 1.93
C THR A 62 9.53 4.01 1.50
N ARG A 63 9.52 4.29 0.19
CA ARG A 63 9.42 5.64 -0.39
C ARG A 63 8.11 6.34 -0.06
N PHE A 64 7.06 5.56 0.23
CA PHE A 64 5.70 6.03 0.45
C PHE A 64 5.29 6.01 1.93
N LYS A 65 6.20 5.63 2.84
CA LYS A 65 5.87 5.46 4.25
C LYS A 65 5.57 6.81 4.91
N ILE A 66 4.43 6.88 5.60
CA ILE A 66 3.99 8.09 6.32
C ILE A 66 3.83 7.87 7.83
N GLY A 67 3.91 6.62 8.31
CA GLY A 67 3.85 6.33 9.74
C GLY A 67 3.62 4.86 10.05
N THR A 68 3.05 4.60 11.23
CA THR A 68 2.65 3.28 11.72
C THR A 68 1.23 3.36 12.28
N LEU A 69 0.52 2.22 12.30
CA LEU A 69 -0.75 2.14 13.00
C LEU A 69 -0.51 2.37 14.50
N ALA A 70 -1.30 3.24 15.12
CA ALA A 70 -1.36 3.32 16.58
C ALA A 70 -2.05 2.06 17.09
N GLY A 71 -1.44 1.39 18.07
CA GLY A 71 -2.01 0.24 18.76
C GLY A 71 -3.20 0.61 19.64
#